data_AF-A0AAV4QLQ4-F1
#
_entry.id   AF-A0AAV4QLQ4-F1
#
_cell.length_a   1.000
_cell.length_b   1.000
_cell.length_c   1.000
_cell.angle_alpha   90.00
_cell.angle_beta   90.00
_cell.angle_gamma   90.00
#
_symmetry.space_group_name_H-M   'P 1'
#
loop_
_entity.id
_entity.type
_entity.pdbx_description
1 polymer ?
#
loop_
_entity_poly.entity_id
_entity_poly.type
_entity_poly.pdbx_seq_one_letter_code
_entity_poly.pdbx_strand_id
1 'polypeptide(L)'
;MLFEKFSISLHSACDSLRCTSCDFKVSIFRDYAWDPSTNYLFLRNNMPDFDKLRSKLKVKKGWCAYGCQCHAMSVNVFMELKKVSHVKWVCAGH
;
A
#
# COMPACT_ATOMS: atom_id res chain seq x y z
N MET A 1 1.67 34.03 -25.54
CA MET A 1 0.68 32.94 -25.62
C MET A 1 1.41 31.72 -26.17
N LEU A 2 1.98 30.91 -25.28
CA LEU A 2 1.47 29.59 -24.86
C LEU A 2 1.56 28.54 -25.99
N PHE A 3 2.73 27.90 -26.09
CA PHE A 3 2.82 26.50 -26.52
C PHE A 3 3.10 25.65 -25.27
N GLU A 4 2.00 25.08 -24.79
CA GLU A 4 1.84 23.87 -24.00
C GLU A 4 3.12 23.03 -23.80
N LYS A 5 3.78 23.21 -22.65
CA LYS A 5 4.54 22.12 -22.01
C LYS A 5 3.59 21.43 -21.04
N PHE A 6 2.86 20.44 -21.52
CA PHE A 6 2.26 19.43 -20.65
C PHE A 6 3.41 18.63 -20.01
N SER A 7 3.97 19.16 -18.93
CA SER A 7 4.67 18.35 -17.95
C SER A 7 3.59 17.57 -17.21
N ILE A 8 3.25 16.39 -17.72
CA ILE A 8 2.56 15.39 -16.92
C ILE A 8 3.51 15.14 -15.74
N SER A 9 3.16 15.62 -14.55
CA SER A 9 3.86 15.23 -13.34
C SER A 9 3.73 13.71 -13.20
N LEU A 10 4.81 12.99 -13.52
CA LEU A 10 4.99 11.53 -13.52
C LEU A 10 4.98 10.95 -12.09
N HIS A 11 3.99 11.29 -11.26
CA HIS A 11 3.88 10.77 -9.90
C HIS A 11 3.33 9.35 -9.90
N SER A 12 4.19 8.35 -10.13
CA SER A 12 3.89 6.96 -9.77
C SER A 12 4.01 6.77 -8.26
N ALA A 13 3.09 5.98 -7.67
CA ALA A 13 3.22 5.58 -6.27
C ALA A 13 4.51 4.74 -6.10
N CYS A 14 5.25 4.97 -5.01
CA CYS A 14 6.44 4.17 -4.68
C CYS A 14 6.03 2.69 -4.49
N ASP A 15 6.74 1.80 -5.17
CA ASP A 15 6.56 0.34 -5.11
C ASP A 15 7.63 -0.38 -4.25
N SER A 16 8.60 0.39 -3.74
CA SER A 16 9.70 -0.07 -2.88
C SER A 16 9.54 0.42 -1.43
N LEU A 17 8.33 0.27 -0.87
CA LEU A 17 8.05 0.66 0.50
C LEU A 17 8.51 -0.39 1.51
N ARG A 18 9.06 0.06 2.64
CA ARG A 18 9.50 -0.77 3.76
C ARG A 18 8.92 -0.26 5.07
N CYS A 19 8.47 -1.17 5.92
CA CYS A 19 7.99 -0.83 7.24
C CYS A 19 9.13 -0.84 8.26
N THR A 20 9.35 0.28 8.95
CA THR A 20 10.41 0.39 9.97
C THR A 20 10.01 -0.24 11.32
N SER A 21 8.73 -0.56 11.53
CA SER A 21 8.28 -1.26 12.76
C SER A 21 8.54 -2.76 12.75
N CYS A 22 8.30 -3.42 11.61
CA CYS A 22 8.47 -4.87 11.48
C CYS A 22 9.64 -5.26 10.58
N ASP A 23 10.26 -4.30 9.89
CA ASP A 23 11.34 -4.51 8.93
C ASP A 23 10.95 -5.32 7.68
N PHE A 24 9.66 -5.44 7.37
CA PHE A 24 9.20 -6.11 6.15
C PHE A 24 8.97 -5.14 4.99
N LYS A 25 9.18 -5.64 3.77
CA LYS A 25 8.68 -4.98 2.55
C LYS A 25 7.16 -4.86 2.63
N VAL A 26 6.63 -3.73 2.21
CA VAL A 26 5.19 -3.52 2.08
C VAL A 26 4.72 -4.17 0.77
N SER A 27 3.83 -5.15 0.89
CA SER A 27 3.17 -5.78 -0.26
C SER A 27 2.10 -4.84 -0.83
N ILE A 28 1.92 -4.89 -2.15
CA ILE A 28 1.01 -4.03 -2.89
C ILE A 28 0.09 -4.91 -3.74
N PHE A 29 -1.22 -4.78 -3.56
CA PHE A 29 -2.23 -5.53 -4.30
C PHE A 29 -3.18 -4.54 -5.00
N ARG A 30 -2.99 -4.36 -6.32
CA ARG A 30 -3.81 -3.48 -7.16
C ARG A 30 -5.19 -4.07 -7.41
N ASP A 31 -6.21 -3.22 -7.46
CA ASP A 31 -7.62 -3.59 -7.57
C ASP A 31 -8.13 -4.46 -6.41
N TYR A 32 -7.53 -4.30 -5.23
CA TYR A 32 -7.96 -4.93 -3.99
C TYR A 32 -8.11 -3.90 -2.86
N ALA A 33 -8.93 -4.27 -1.89
CA ALA A 33 -9.03 -3.63 -0.58
C ALA A 33 -9.02 -4.69 0.52
N TRP A 34 -8.43 -4.37 1.67
CA TRP A 34 -8.51 -5.20 2.87
C TRP A 34 -9.95 -5.26 3.39
N ASP A 35 -10.37 -6.44 3.82
CA ASP A 35 -11.58 -6.62 4.59
C ASP A 35 -11.44 -5.87 5.94
N PRO A 36 -12.47 -5.14 6.42
CA PRO A 36 -12.41 -4.40 7.69
C PRO A 36 -12.14 -5.27 8.93
N SER A 37 -12.41 -6.58 8.87
CA SER A 37 -12.10 -7.54 9.93
C SER A 37 -10.64 -8.00 9.94
N THR A 38 -9.80 -7.50 9.03
CA THR A 38 -8.35 -7.79 9.02
C THR A 38 -7.70 -7.23 10.27
N ASN A 39 -7.09 -8.10 11.06
CA ASN A 39 -6.48 -7.74 12.33
C ASN A 39 -4.97 -8.00 12.33
N TYR A 40 -4.31 -7.51 13.37
CA TYR A 40 -2.86 -7.62 13.54
C TYR A 40 -2.33 -9.06 13.50
N LEU A 41 -3.00 -10.01 14.18
CA LEU A 41 -2.55 -11.41 14.22
C LEU A 41 -2.61 -12.07 12.84
N PHE A 42 -3.67 -11.78 12.07
CA PHE A 42 -3.77 -12.27 10.70
C PHE A 42 -2.61 -11.77 9.84
N LEU A 43 -2.30 -10.48 9.90
CA LEU A 43 -1.20 -9.89 9.13
C LEU A 43 0.15 -10.50 9.53
N ARG A 44 0.43 -10.60 10.84
CA ARG A 44 1.69 -11.12 11.36
C ARG A 44 1.96 -12.56 10.91
N ASN A 45 0.92 -13.38 10.85
CA ASN A 45 1.07 -14.80 10.55
C ASN A 45 1.06 -15.12 9.04
N ASN A 46 0.48 -14.25 8.21
CA ASN A 46 0.23 -14.57 6.81
C ASN A 46 1.00 -13.68 5.81
N MET A 47 1.48 -12.49 6.19
CA MET A 47 2.29 -11.68 5.27
C MET A 47 3.69 -12.29 5.03
N PRO A 48 4.19 -12.32 3.78
CA PRO A 48 3.63 -11.72 2.56
C PRO A 48 2.88 -12.70 1.61
N ASP A 49 2.46 -13.86 2.11
CA ASP A 49 1.90 -14.96 1.32
C ASP A 49 0.51 -14.65 0.74
N PHE A 50 0.43 -14.33 -0.56
CA PHE A 50 -0.81 -13.91 -1.19
C PHE A 50 -1.95 -14.93 -1.06
N ASP A 51 -1.66 -16.23 -1.14
CA ASP A 51 -2.71 -17.24 -1.09
C ASP A 51 -3.36 -17.30 0.29
N LYS A 52 -2.58 -17.09 1.36
CA LYS A 52 -3.12 -16.94 2.71
C LYS A 52 -3.89 -15.62 2.89
N LEU A 53 -3.40 -14.54 2.28
CA LEU A 53 -4.01 -13.20 2.37
C LEU A 53 -5.29 -13.06 1.55
N ARG A 54 -5.50 -13.89 0.52
CA ARG A 54 -6.65 -13.83 -0.39
C ARG A 54 -8.00 -13.82 0.33
N SER A 55 -8.10 -14.54 1.46
CA SER A 55 -9.31 -14.57 2.30
C SER A 55 -9.72 -13.21 2.89
N LYS A 56 -8.79 -12.25 2.96
CA LYS A 56 -8.99 -10.88 3.47
C LYS A 56 -8.81 -9.80 2.41
N LEU A 57 -8.53 -10.17 1.17
CA LEU A 57 -8.41 -9.24 0.05
C LEU A 57 -9.67 -9.30 -0.82
N LYS A 58 -10.44 -8.22 -0.82
CA LYS A 58 -11.65 -8.06 -1.64
C LYS A 58 -11.31 -7.37 -2.95
N VAL A 59 -11.72 -7.95 -4.07
CA VAL A 59 -11.60 -7.31 -5.38
C VAL A 59 -12.38 -6.00 -5.35
N LYS A 60 -11.70 -4.89 -5.67
CA LYS A 60 -12.27 -3.54 -5.68
C LYS A 60 -11.48 -2.68 -6.66
N LYS A 61 -12.03 -2.51 -7.87
CA LYS A 61 -11.37 -1.76 -8.96
C LYS A 61 -11.06 -0.32 -8.56
N GLY A 62 -9.87 0.15 -8.93
CA GLY A 62 -9.39 1.50 -8.62
C GLY A 62 -8.92 1.68 -7.17
N TRP A 63 -8.91 0.62 -6.37
CA TRP A 63 -8.31 0.61 -5.03
C TRP A 63 -6.97 -0.11 -5.06
N CYS A 64 -6.14 0.18 -4.07
CA CYS A 64 -4.88 -0.50 -3.85
C CYS A 64 -4.76 -0.86 -2.36
N ALA A 65 -4.57 -2.14 -2.08
CA ALA A 65 -4.33 -2.65 -0.75
C ALA A 65 -2.82 -2.74 -0.51
N TYR A 66 -2.35 -2.05 0.52
CA TYR A 66 -0.97 -2.08 0.98
C TYR A 66 -0.91 -2.83 2.31
N GLY A 67 0.16 -3.57 2.57
CA GLY A 67 0.33 -4.14 3.90
C GLY A 67 1.71 -4.71 4.19
N CYS A 68 2.05 -4.76 5.47
CA CYS A 68 3.19 -5.47 6.03
C CYS A 68 2.69 -6.35 7.19
N GLN A 69 3.61 -6.98 7.94
CA GLN A 69 3.22 -7.86 9.06
C GLN A 69 2.53 -7.14 10.23
N CYS A 70 2.63 -5.81 10.35
CA CYS A 70 2.04 -5.07 11.48
C CYS A 70 0.91 -4.11 11.11
N HIS A 71 0.71 -3.82 9.83
CA HIS A 71 -0.26 -2.83 9.37
C HIS A 71 -0.73 -3.11 7.96
N ALA A 72 -1.96 -2.70 7.68
CA ALA A 72 -2.60 -2.81 6.38
C ALA A 72 -3.45 -1.56 6.14
N MET A 73 -3.51 -1.09 4.89
CA MET A 73 -4.39 0.01 4.50
C MET A 73 -4.88 -0.17 3.07
N SER A 74 -6.05 0.40 2.77
CA SER A 74 -6.60 0.43 1.41
C SER A 74 -6.82 1.87 1.01
N VAL A 75 -6.35 2.24 -0.18
CA VAL A 75 -6.45 3.60 -0.70
C VAL A 75 -6.95 3.58 -2.14
N ASN A 76 -7.68 4.61 -2.55
CA ASN A 76 -8.16 4.80 -3.92
C ASN A 76 -7.79 6.17 -4.51
N VAL A 77 -7.01 6.95 -3.77
CA VAL A 77 -6.53 8.27 -4.17
C VAL A 77 -5.03 8.32 -3.91
N PHE A 78 -4.30 9.00 -4.80
CA PHE A 78 -2.89 9.31 -4.57
C PHE A 78 -2.76 10.17 -3.32
N MET A 79 -1.92 9.72 -2.38
CA MET A 79 -1.65 10.44 -1.16
C MET A 79 -0.18 10.35 -0.77
N GLU A 80 0.31 11.40 -0.14
CA GLU A 80 1.64 11.40 0.45
C GLU A 80 1.67 10.54 1.71
N LEU A 81 2.66 9.67 1.85
CA LEU A 81 2.84 8.83 3.05
C LEU A 81 2.95 9.65 4.33
N LYS A 82 3.50 10.86 4.27
CA LYS A 82 3.59 11.79 5.42
C LYS A 82 2.22 12.14 6.01
N LYS A 83 1.15 12.04 5.21
CA LYS A 83 -0.24 12.31 5.64
C LYS A 83 -0.91 11.07 6.27
N VAL A 84 -0.26 9.90 6.22
CA VAL A 84 -0.74 8.64 6.82
C VAL A 84 -0.08 8.45 8.18
N SER A 85 -0.69 8.97 9.24
CA SER A 85 -0.09 9.00 10.58
C SER A 85 0.06 7.64 11.27
N HIS A 86 -0.66 6.61 10.83
CA HIS A 86 -0.72 5.31 11.51
C HIS A 86 0.28 4.27 10.98
N VAL A 87 1.01 4.56 9.89
CA VAL A 87 2.03 3.65 9.35
C VAL A 87 3.43 4.21 9.50
N LYS A 88 4.39 3.34 9.76
CA LYS A 88 5.83 3.67 9.75
C LYS A 88 6.47 3.10 8.49
N TRP A 89 6.01 3.56 7.33
CA TRP A 89 6.49 3.10 6.03
C TRP A 89 7.37 4.17 5.39
N VAL A 90 8.48 3.73 4.81
CA VAL A 90 9.47 4.59 4.13
C VAL A 90 9.77 4.04 2.75
N CYS A 91 10.16 4.91 1.82
CA CYS A 91 10.74 4.49 0.56
C CYS A 91 12.14 3.90 0.82
N ALA A 92 12.42 2.70 0.33
CA ALA A 92 13.68 2.00 0.55
C ALA A 92 14.70 2.11 -0.60
N GLY A 93 14.51 3.03 -1.55
CA GLY A 93 15.49 3.22 -2.63
C GLY A 93 15.02 4.02 -3.83
N HIS A 94 14.66 5.29 -3.62
CA HIS A 94 14.54 6.29 -4.69
C HIS A 94 15.28 7.55 -4.25
#